data_AF-A0A2C4QJM1-F1
#
_entry.id   AF-A0A2C4QJM1-F1
#
_cell.length_a   1.000
_cell.length_b   1.000
_cell.length_c   1.000
_cell.angle_alpha   90.00
_cell.angle_beta   90.00
_cell.angle_gamma   90.00
#
_symmetry.space_group_name_H-M   'P 1'
#
loop_
_entity.id
_entity.type
_entity.pdbx_description
1 polymer ?
#
loop_
_entity_poly.entity_id
_entity_poly.type
_entity_poly.pdbx_seq_one_letter_code
_entity_poly.pdbx_strand_id
1 'polypeptide(L)'
;MVIEAHKCNGKDCNGLVVFDNADMDLLEFETKKGIYAYGNSKCNVCGKEFLIVPSYAVIDFDEETQESEEIKSVCITEWQNQKL
;
A
#
# COMPACT_ATOMS: atom_id res chain seq x y z
N MET A 1 -9.65 -3.96 14.78
CA MET A 1 -9.26 -5.13 13.97
C MET A 1 -9.94 -5.03 12.62
N VAL A 2 -9.19 -4.63 11.61
CA VAL A 2 -9.63 -4.53 10.22
C VAL A 2 -8.67 -5.45 9.48
N ILE A 3 -9.14 -6.66 9.18
CA ILE A 3 -8.34 -7.68 8.50
C ILE A 3 -8.53 -7.45 7.00
N GLU A 4 -7.42 -7.24 6.29
CA GLU A 4 -7.41 -7.21 4.84
C GLU A 4 -7.12 -8.59 4.26
N ALA A 5 -7.82 -8.92 3.17
CA ALA A 5 -7.63 -10.18 2.46
C ALA A 5 -7.51 -9.92 0.95
N HIS A 6 -6.40 -10.40 0.38
CA HIS A 6 -6.06 -10.25 -1.02
C HIS A 6 -5.97 -11.62 -1.69
N LYS A 7 -6.45 -11.73 -2.93
CA LYS A 7 -6.37 -12.99 -3.70
C LYS A 7 -4.90 -13.30 -4.02
N CYS A 8 -4.46 -14.54 -3.76
CA CYS A 8 -3.14 -14.99 -4.18
C CYS A 8 -3.01 -15.02 -5.71
N ASN A 9 -1.91 -14.48 -6.23
CA ASN A 9 -1.59 -14.49 -7.66
C ASN A 9 -0.72 -15.68 -8.09
N GLY A 10 -0.63 -16.73 -7.27
CA GLY A 10 0.03 -17.98 -7.63
C GLY A 10 -0.75 -18.72 -8.71
N LYS A 11 -0.03 -19.31 -9.68
CA LYS A 11 -0.66 -20.16 -10.70
C LYS A 11 -1.44 -21.29 -10.02
N ASP A 12 -2.70 -21.47 -10.42
CA ASP A 12 -3.63 -22.49 -9.90
C ASP A 12 -3.86 -22.44 -8.38
N CYS A 13 -3.63 -21.28 -7.74
CA CYS A 13 -3.85 -21.08 -6.31
C CYS A 13 -5.12 -20.25 -6.05
N ASN A 14 -6.00 -20.77 -5.17
CA ASN A 14 -7.20 -20.08 -4.71
C ASN A 14 -7.08 -19.56 -3.27
N GLY A 15 -5.85 -19.49 -2.75
CA GLY A 15 -5.59 -18.99 -1.41
C GLY A 15 -5.64 -17.47 -1.29
N LEU A 16 -5.49 -17.00 -0.06
CA LEU A 16 -5.53 -15.59 0.32
C LEU A 16 -4.23 -15.17 0.98
N VAL A 17 -3.87 -13.90 0.81
CA VAL A 17 -2.87 -13.18 1.60
C VAL A 17 -3.63 -12.31 2.58
N VAL A 18 -3.37 -12.50 3.87
CA VAL A 18 -4.12 -11.84 4.94
C VAL A 18 -3.13 -11.08 5.84
N PHE A 19 -3.52 -9.89 6.27
CA PHE A 19 -2.80 -9.11 7.28
C PHE A 19 -3.78 -8.22 8.06
N ASP A 20 -3.42 -7.87 9.29
CA ASP A 20 -4.16 -6.87 10.08
C ASP A 20 -3.64 -5.48 9.69
N ASN A 21 -4.54 -4.56 9.35
CA ASN A 21 -4.17 -3.19 9.01
C ASN A 21 -4.60 -2.18 10.10
N ALA A 22 -5.30 -2.62 11.15
CA ALA A 22 -5.89 -1.70 12.13
C ALA A 22 -4.85 -0.96 12.99
N ASP A 23 -3.73 -1.62 13.27
CA ASP A 23 -2.63 -1.09 14.08
C ASP A 23 -1.34 -1.00 13.25
N MET A 24 -1.48 -0.72 11.95
CA MET A 24 -0.33 -0.59 11.05
C MET A 24 0.45 0.70 11.39
N ASP A 25 1.37 0.60 12.34
CA ASP A 25 2.25 1.71 12.72
C ASP A 25 3.31 1.91 11.65
N LEU A 26 3.35 3.10 11.04
CA LEU A 26 4.34 3.48 10.03
C LEU A 26 5.79 3.36 10.55
N LEU A 27 6.00 3.37 11.87
CA LEU A 27 7.29 3.16 12.49
C LEU A 27 7.73 1.69 12.53
N GLU A 28 6.81 0.73 12.37
CA GLU A 28 7.10 -0.71 12.37
C GLU A 28 7.55 -1.23 11.00
N PHE A 29 7.52 -0.39 9.97
CA PHE A 29 7.97 -0.76 8.64
C PHE A 29 9.49 -0.82 8.58
N GLU A 30 9.99 -1.86 7.93
CA GLU A 30 11.42 -2.10 7.78
C GLU A 30 11.76 -2.28 6.30
N THR A 31 13.03 -2.07 5.96
CA THR A 31 13.54 -2.42 4.63
C THR A 31 13.72 -3.93 4.53
N LYS A 32 12.74 -4.62 3.94
CA LYS A 32 12.76 -6.06 3.68
C LYS A 32 13.03 -6.30 2.19
N LYS A 33 14.10 -7.03 1.87
CA LYS A 33 14.52 -7.31 0.48
C LYS A 33 14.72 -6.02 -0.35
N GLY A 34 15.19 -4.93 0.27
CA GLY A 34 15.40 -3.62 -0.37
C GLY A 34 14.13 -2.77 -0.54
N ILE A 35 12.98 -3.23 -0.03
CA ILE A 35 11.69 -2.56 -0.13
C ILE A 35 11.20 -2.22 1.29
N TYR A 36 10.70 -1.00 1.49
CA TYR A 36 10.10 -0.59 2.76
C TYR A 36 8.71 -1.25 2.90
N ALA A 37 8.56 -2.14 3.87
CA ALA A 37 7.38 -3.01 3.99
C ALA A 37 7.02 -3.31 5.44
N TYR A 38 5.71 -3.39 5.71
CA TYR A 38 5.15 -3.70 7.03
C TYR A 38 5.50 -5.12 7.43
N GLY A 39 5.41 -6.06 6.49
CA GLY A 39 5.52 -7.49 6.79
C GLY A 39 5.76 -8.37 5.59
N ASN A 40 5.94 -9.65 5.89
CA ASN A 40 6.05 -10.73 4.91
C ASN A 40 4.89 -11.74 5.08
N SER A 41 3.66 -11.33 4.75
CA SER A 41 2.51 -12.24 4.79
C SER A 41 2.68 -13.37 3.77
N LYS A 42 2.11 -14.53 4.11
CA LYS A 42 2.16 -15.73 3.26
C LYS A 42 0.76 -16.10 2.80
N CYS A 43 0.67 -16.62 1.57
CA CYS A 43 -0.56 -17.24 1.13
C CYS A 43 -0.88 -18.44 2.03
N ASN A 44 -2.10 -18.48 2.55
CA ASN A 44 -2.57 -19.55 3.44
C ASN A 44 -2.67 -20.95 2.78
N VAL A 45 -2.56 -21.05 1.46
CA VAL A 45 -2.61 -22.32 0.71
C VAL A 45 -1.24 -22.71 0.16
N CYS A 46 -0.64 -21.87 -0.69
CA CYS A 46 0.61 -22.24 -1.39
C CYS A 46 1.89 -21.78 -0.67
N GLY A 47 1.79 -21.02 0.43
CA GLY A 47 2.94 -20.56 1.21
C GLY A 47 3.80 -19.47 0.54
N LYS A 48 3.44 -19.01 -0.67
CA LYS A 48 4.13 -17.91 -1.36
C LYS A 48 4.16 -16.66 -0.46
N GLU A 49 5.34 -16.05 -0.35
CA GLU A 49 5.55 -14.83 0.43
C GLU A 49 5.20 -13.58 -0.37
N PHE A 50 4.62 -12.60 0.31
CA PHE A 50 4.25 -11.29 -0.22
C PHE A 50 4.76 -10.21 0.73
N LEU A 51 5.20 -9.09 0.17
CA LEU A 51 5.54 -7.90 0.94
C LEU A 51 4.31 -6.99 0.98
N ILE A 52 3.96 -6.52 2.17
CA ILE A 52 2.90 -5.53 2.36
C ILE A 52 3.56 -4.15 2.38
N VAL A 53 3.33 -3.36 1.35
CA VAL A 53 3.97 -2.04 1.14
C VAL A 53 2.94 -0.95 1.41
N PRO A 54 3.27 0.07 2.21
CA PRO A 54 2.35 1.17 2.44
C PRO A 54 2.22 2.01 1.17
N SER A 55 1.00 2.45 0.88
CA SER A 55 0.72 3.45 -0.15
C SER A 55 -0.09 4.56 0.49
N TYR A 56 0.27 5.80 0.18
CA TYR A 56 -0.49 6.98 0.57
C TYR A 56 -1.04 7.68 -0.67
N ALA A 57 -2.23 8.24 -0.53
CA ALA A 57 -2.82 9.17 -1.47
C ALA A 57 -2.89 10.55 -0.81
N VAL A 58 -2.72 11.60 -1.59
CA VAL A 58 -3.01 12.98 -1.16
C VAL A 58 -4.35 13.34 -1.75
N ILE A 59 -5.32 13.68 -0.90
CA ILE A 59 -6.67 14.04 -1.35
C ILE A 59 -6.93 15.52 -1.09
N ASP A 60 -7.69 16.14 -1.99
CA ASP A 60 -8.42 17.38 -1.74
C ASP A 60 -9.81 17.01 -1.22
N PHE A 61 -10.22 17.60 -0.10
CA PHE A 61 -11.51 17.31 0.54
C PHE A 61 -12.31 18.60 0.71
N ASP A 62 -13.49 18.63 0.12
CA ASP A 62 -14.43 19.74 0.24
C ASP A 62 -15.44 19.44 1.36
N GLU A 63 -15.37 20.21 2.46
CA GLU A 63 -16.25 20.03 3.61
C GLU A 63 -17.72 20.39 3.32
N GLU A 64 -17.98 21.32 2.39
CA GLU A 64 -19.35 21.76 2.07
C GLU A 64 -20.09 20.72 1.23
N THR A 65 -19.40 20.16 0.24
CA THR A 65 -19.98 19.16 -0.68
C THR A 65 -19.80 17.72 -0.20
N GLN A 66 -18.88 17.48 0.76
CA GLN A 66 -18.45 16.16 1.21
C GLN A 66 -17.82 15.31 0.08
N GLU A 67 -17.32 15.96 -0.96
CA GLU A 67 -16.62 15.32 -2.07
C GLU A 67 -15.10 15.29 -1.83
N SER A 68 -14.43 14.29 -2.41
CA SER A 68 -12.98 14.14 -2.33
C SER A 68 -12.38 13.78 -3.69
N GLU A 69 -11.27 14.41 -4.06
CA GLU A 69 -10.49 14.10 -5.26
C GLU A 69 -9.06 13.69 -4.87
N GLU A 70 -8.54 12.62 -5.48
CA GLU A 70 -7.13 12.25 -5.32
C GLU A 70 -6.24 13.13 -6.20
N ILE A 71 -5.30 13.84 -5.58
CA ILE A 71 -4.34 14.69 -6.28
C ILE A 71 -3.24 13.83 -6.91
N LYS A 72 -2.99 14.09 -8.19
CA LYS A 72 -1.93 13.41 -8.94
C LYS A 72 -0.54 13.72 -8.37
N SER A 73 0.22 12.66 -8.10
CA SER A 73 1.64 12.76 -7.78
C SER A 73 2.46 13.31 -8.96
N VAL A 74 3.39 14.22 -8.66
CA VAL A 74 4.29 14.84 -9.63
C VAL A 74 5.74 14.74 -9.17
N CYS A 75 6.68 14.63 -10.12
CA CYS A 75 8.10 14.67 -9.83
C CYS A 75 8.55 16.11 -9.53
N ILE A 76 9.01 16.38 -8.31
CA ILE A 76 9.45 17.72 -7.89
C ILE A 76 10.57 18.27 -8.79
N THR A 77 11.49 17.41 -9.22
CA THR A 77 12.61 17.78 -10.10
C THR A 77 12.13 18.21 -11.48
N GLU A 78 11.16 17.49 -12.06
CA GLU A 78 10.57 17.86 -13.35
C GLU A 78 9.84 19.20 -13.27
N TRP A 79 9.09 19.43 -12.20
CA TRP A 79 8.38 20.69 -11.99
C TRP A 79 9.32 21.89 -11.80
N GLN A 80 10.42 21.72 -11.05
CA GLN A 80 11.43 22.77 -10.88
C GLN A 80 12.09 23.15 -12.21
N ASN A 81 12.36 22.16 -13.07
CA ASN A 81 12.97 22.39 -14.38
C ASN A 81 12.02 23.10 -15.38
N GLN A 82 10.70 23.06 -15.17
CA GLN A 82 9.74 23.82 -15.98
C GLN A 82 9.71 25.33 -15.65
N LYS A 83 10.31 25.73 -14.53
CA LYS A 83 10.33 27.13 -14.05
C LYS A 83 11.62 27.89 -14.38
N LEU A 84 12.60 27.23 -15.00
CA LEU A 84 13.84 27.81 -15.54
C LEU A 84 13.70 28.03 -17.05
#